data_AF-A0A3D4E9K3-F1
#
_entry.id   AF-A0A3D4E9K3-F1
#
_cell.length_a   1.000
_cell.length_b   1.000
_cell.length_c   1.000
_cell.angle_alpha   90.00
_cell.angle_beta   90.00
_cell.angle_gamma   90.00
#
_symmetry.space_group_name_H-M   'P 1'
#
loop_
_entity.id
_entity.type
_entity.pdbx_description
1 polymer ?
#
loop_
_entity_poly.entity_id
_entity_poly.type
_entity_poly.pdbx_seq_one_letter_code
_entity_poly.pdbx_strand_id
1 'polypeptide(L)'
;TLHDSWRFSSDLIRHIDAYIKIAEGIGEMVTLSDGELDEIIYNNLKKHFNTNTIKDLSVDNRCRLAIILKKDYRIDMKRIARKLRIDLAALKELLG
;
A
#
# COMPACT_ATOMS: atom_id res chain seq x y z
N THR A 1 -8.30 28.07 -3.67
CA THR A 1 -9.41 28.61 -4.52
C THR A 1 -10.21 27.43 -5.06
N LEU A 2 -11.40 27.61 -5.65
CA LEU A 2 -12.31 26.53 -6.14
C LEU A 2 -11.64 25.31 -6.79
N HIS A 3 -10.47 25.49 -7.39
CA HIS A 3 -9.60 24.45 -7.95
C HIS A 3 -9.12 23.38 -6.93
N ASP A 4 -8.83 23.75 -5.68
CA ASP A 4 -8.35 22.82 -4.64
C ASP A 4 -9.48 21.92 -4.13
N SER A 5 -10.68 22.47 -3.99
CA SER A 5 -11.89 21.71 -3.65
C SER A 5 -12.28 20.75 -4.77
N TRP A 6 -12.08 21.13 -6.04
CA TRP A 6 -12.34 20.24 -7.18
C TRP A 6 -11.39 19.05 -7.24
N ARG A 7 -10.11 19.27 -6.94
CA ARG A 7 -9.11 18.19 -6.81
C ARG A 7 -9.48 17.22 -5.70
N PHE A 8 -9.81 17.74 -4.52
CA PHE A 8 -10.22 16.92 -3.38
C PHE A 8 -11.45 16.06 -3.69
N SER A 9 -12.49 16.65 -4.31
CA SER A 9 -13.68 15.91 -4.72
C SER A 9 -13.37 14.86 -5.80
N SER A 10 -12.48 15.17 -6.75
CA SER A 10 -12.04 14.24 -7.78
C SER A 10 -11.29 13.02 -7.21
N ASP A 11 -10.42 13.25 -6.22
CA ASP A 11 -9.66 12.19 -5.57
C ASP A 11 -10.58 11.30 -4.71
N LEU A 12 -11.53 11.90 -3.99
CA LEU A 12 -12.52 11.18 -3.21
C LEU A 12 -13.42 10.30 -4.10
N ILE A 13 -13.87 10.84 -5.25
CA ILE A 13 -14.66 10.07 -6.23
C ILE A 13 -13.84 8.89 -6.77
N ARG A 14 -12.54 9.10 -7.07
CA ARG A 14 -11.64 8.03 -7.50
C ARG A 14 -11.45 6.94 -6.44
N HIS A 15 -11.32 7.32 -5.17
CA HIS A 15 -11.22 6.35 -4.07
C HIS A 15 -12.50 5.54 -3.90
N ILE A 16 -13.66 6.18 -4.00
CA ILE A 16 -14.96 5.49 -3.93
C ILE A 16 -15.12 4.52 -5.11
N ASP A 17 -14.82 4.95 -6.34
CA ASP A 17 -14.87 4.09 -7.53
C ASP A 17 -13.92 2.90 -7.43
N ALA A 18 -12.71 3.13 -6.92
CA ALA A 18 -11.73 2.07 -6.67
C ALA A 18 -12.25 1.07 -5.64
N TYR A 19 -12.86 1.55 -4.55
CA TYR A 19 -13.43 0.72 -3.51
C TYR A 19 -14.61 -0.13 -4.02
N ILE A 20 -15.52 0.47 -4.80
CA ILE A 20 -16.65 -0.22 -5.45
C ILE A 20 -16.15 -1.29 -6.41
N LYS A 21 -15.17 -0.98 -7.27
CA LYS A 21 -14.59 -1.95 -8.23
C LYS A 21 -13.86 -3.10 -7.54
N ILE A 22 -13.24 -2.86 -6.37
CA ILE A 22 -12.63 -3.90 -5.52
C ILE A 22 -13.72 -4.81 -4.94
N ALA A 23 -14.81 -4.23 -4.42
CA ALA A 23 -15.93 -4.97 -3.82
C ALA A 23 -16.69 -5.82 -4.85
N GLU A 24 -16.79 -5.36 -6.10
CA GLU A 24 -17.45 -6.07 -7.19
C GLU A 24 -16.59 -7.16 -7.84
N GLY A 25 -15.31 -7.32 -7.44
CA GLY A 25 -14.42 -8.33 -8.00
C GLY A 25 -13.98 -8.07 -9.44
N ILE A 26 -14.28 -6.89 -9.98
CA ILE A 26 -13.96 -6.45 -11.35
C ILE A 26 -12.59 -5.72 -11.39
N GLY A 27 -12.07 -5.30 -10.24
CA GLY A 27 -11.01 -4.29 -10.13
C GLY A 27 -9.69 -4.61 -10.83
N GLU A 28 -9.44 -3.91 -11.93
CA GLU A 28 -8.10 -3.52 -12.36
C GLU A 28 -7.28 -3.03 -11.15
N MET A 29 -6.00 -3.38 -11.10
CA MET A 29 -5.04 -2.90 -10.09
C MET A 29 -5.27 -1.41 -9.83
N VAL A 30 -5.74 -1.06 -8.63
CA VAL A 30 -5.81 0.35 -8.22
C VAL A 30 -4.39 0.86 -8.18
N THR A 31 -4.05 1.72 -9.15
CA THR A 31 -2.71 2.29 -9.27
C THR A 31 -2.54 3.38 -8.22
N LEU A 32 -2.28 2.97 -6.97
CA LEU A 32 -1.95 3.89 -5.89
C LEU A 32 -0.72 4.71 -6.28
N SER A 33 -0.73 6.01 -6.05
CA SER A 33 0.45 6.85 -6.15
C SER A 33 1.51 6.42 -5.12
N ASP A 34 2.75 6.89 -5.28
CA ASP A 34 3.79 6.58 -4.30
C ASP A 34 3.55 7.25 -2.94
N GLY A 35 2.84 8.38 -2.91
CA GLY A 35 2.47 9.08 -1.67
C GLY A 35 1.39 8.33 -0.89
N GLU A 36 0.35 7.84 -1.56
CA GLU A 36 -0.69 7.02 -0.91
C GLU A 36 -0.11 5.72 -0.35
N LEU A 37 0.84 5.10 -1.05
CA LEU A 37 1.54 3.92 -0.55
C LEU A 37 2.38 4.24 0.69
N ASP A 38 3.04 5.40 0.74
CA ASP A 38 3.81 5.83 1.92
C ASP A 38 2.91 6.06 3.13
N GLU A 39 1.72 6.64 2.93
CA GLU A 39 0.74 6.84 3.99
C GLU A 39 0.16 5.52 4.52
N ILE A 40 -0.16 4.58 3.62
CA ILE A 40 -0.59 3.22 3.98
C ILE A 40 0.50 2.52 4.81
N ILE A 41 1.77 2.61 4.38
CA ILE A 41 2.89 2.03 5.11
C ILE A 41 3.00 2.65 6.50
N TYR A 42 2.97 3.99 6.58
CA TYR A 42 3.06 4.72 7.85
C TYR A 42 1.97 4.32 8.84
N ASN A 43 0.71 4.24 8.39
CA ASN A 43 -0.41 3.85 9.22
C ASN A 43 -0.27 2.41 9.74
N ASN A 44 0.21 1.48 8.90
CA ASN A 44 0.46 0.11 9.31
C ASN A 44 1.65 -0.01 10.29
N LEU A 45 2.71 0.78 10.10
CA LEU A 45 3.85 0.84 11.02
C LEU A 45 3.41 1.26 12.43
N LYS A 46 2.59 2.30 12.54
CA LYS A 46 2.04 2.74 13.83
C LYS A 46 1.11 1.70 14.45
N LYS A 47 0.16 1.19 13.67
CA LYS A 47 -0.90 0.30 14.16
C LYS A 47 -0.40 -1.06 14.59
N HIS A 48 0.53 -1.65 13.84
CA HIS A 48 0.92 -3.05 13.99
C HIS A 48 2.33 -3.26 14.56
N PHE A 49 3.20 -2.24 14.47
CA PHE A 49 4.61 -2.39 14.82
C PHE A 49 5.14 -1.32 15.80
N ASN A 50 4.29 -0.38 16.21
CA ASN A 50 4.63 0.71 17.14
C ASN A 50 5.90 1.48 16.76
N THR A 51 6.11 1.72 15.46
CA THR A 51 7.21 2.55 14.94
C THR A 51 6.69 3.48 13.84
N ASN A 52 7.49 4.48 13.49
CA ASN A 52 7.22 5.43 12.41
C ASN A 52 8.07 5.17 11.16
N THR A 53 8.98 4.19 11.19
CA THR A 53 9.90 3.93 10.08
C THR A 53 10.15 2.45 9.85
N ILE A 54 10.28 2.08 8.58
CA ILE A 54 10.66 0.73 8.16
C ILE A 54 12.06 0.32 8.63
N LYS A 55 12.93 1.31 8.93
CA LYS A 55 14.32 1.05 9.31
C LYS A 55 14.42 0.31 10.64
N ASP A 56 13.47 0.58 11.54
CA ASP A 56 13.43 -0.01 12.88
C ASP A 56 12.79 -1.40 12.86
N LEU A 57 12.19 -1.81 11.75
CA LEU A 57 11.64 -3.15 11.60
C LEU A 57 12.76 -4.17 11.36
N SER A 58 12.67 -5.29 12.06
CA SER A 58 13.38 -6.53 11.72
C SER A 58 12.97 -7.04 10.34
N VAL A 59 13.78 -7.93 9.76
CA VAL A 59 13.47 -8.56 8.46
C VAL A 59 12.12 -9.29 8.52
N ASP A 60 11.84 -10.03 9.60
CA ASP A 60 10.56 -10.72 9.79
C ASP A 60 9.37 -9.75 9.80
N ASN A 61 9.47 -8.62 10.52
CA ASN A 61 8.40 -7.62 10.55
C ASN A 61 8.20 -6.93 9.20
N ARG A 62 9.27 -6.73 8.41
CA ARG A 62 9.13 -6.23 7.03
C ARG A 62 8.40 -7.24 6.15
N CYS A 63 8.68 -8.54 6.30
CA CYS A 63 7.94 -9.59 5.61
C CYS A 63 6.46 -9.63 6.00
N ARG A 64 6.13 -9.47 7.29
CA ARG A 64 4.74 -9.36 7.76
C ARG A 64 4.02 -8.16 7.16
N LEU A 65 4.69 -7.00 7.13
CA LEU A 65 4.15 -5.81 6.47
C LEU A 65 3.97 -6.03 4.96
N ALA A 66 4.88 -6.74 4.30
CA ALA A 66 4.75 -7.11 2.90
C ALA A 66 3.50 -7.95 2.62
N ILE A 67 3.18 -8.91 3.50
CA ILE A 67 1.96 -9.72 3.42
C ILE A 67 0.71 -8.85 3.54
N ILE A 68 0.68 -7.91 4.50
CA ILE A 68 -0.44 -6.96 4.67
C ILE A 68 -0.64 -6.12 3.40
N LEU A 69 0.44 -5.51 2.89
CA LEU A 69 0.39 -4.71 1.65
C LEU A 69 -0.09 -5.53 0.45
N LYS A 70 0.30 -6.80 0.37
CA LYS A 70 -0.13 -7.68 -0.72
C LYS A 70 -1.59 -8.10 -0.60
N LYS A 71 -2.05 -8.50 0.58
CA LYS A 71 -3.39 -9.07 0.79
C LYS A 71 -4.47 -7.99 0.88
N ASP A 72 -4.23 -6.98 1.68
CA ASP A 72 -5.26 -6.01 2.06
C ASP A 72 -5.34 -4.85 1.07
N TYR A 73 -4.21 -4.54 0.43
CA TYR A 73 -4.08 -3.40 -0.50
C TYR A 73 -3.73 -3.80 -1.94
N ARG A 74 -3.51 -5.10 -2.20
CA ARG A 74 -3.20 -5.66 -3.53
C ARG A 74 -2.00 -4.99 -4.24
N ILE A 75 -1.04 -4.46 -3.49
CA ILE A 75 0.16 -3.80 -4.05
C ILE A 75 1.02 -4.80 -4.83
N ASP A 76 1.64 -4.36 -5.93
CA ASP A 76 2.58 -5.21 -6.67
C ASP A 76 3.87 -5.45 -5.89
N MET A 77 4.45 -6.64 -6.11
CA MET A 77 5.64 -7.09 -5.35
C MET A 77 6.87 -6.22 -5.63
N LYS A 78 7.01 -5.61 -6.82
CA LYS A 78 8.17 -4.75 -7.13
C LYS A 78 8.13 -3.47 -6.29
N ARG A 79 6.95 -2.88 -6.11
CA ARG A 79 6.76 -1.71 -5.25
C ARG A 79 6.95 -2.05 -3.77
N ILE A 80 6.38 -3.17 -3.31
CA ILE A 80 6.57 -3.66 -1.93
C ILE A 80 8.07 -3.87 -1.65
N ALA A 81 8.77 -4.62 -2.51
CA ALA A 81 10.20 -4.89 -2.36
C ALA A 81 11.02 -3.59 -2.23
N ARG A 82 10.75 -2.62 -3.10
CA ARG A 82 11.42 -1.31 -3.09
C ARG A 82 11.16 -0.51 -1.82
N LYS A 83 9.89 -0.37 -1.42
CA LYS A 83 9.51 0.43 -0.25
C LYS A 83 9.97 -0.22 1.05
N LEU A 84 9.90 -1.55 1.16
CA LEU A 84 10.26 -2.27 2.38
C LEU A 84 11.74 -2.69 2.43
N ARG A 85 12.50 -2.47 1.35
CA ARG A 85 13.91 -2.88 1.21
C ARG A 85 14.08 -4.39 1.43
N ILE A 86 13.23 -5.16 0.77
CA ILE A 86 13.27 -6.63 0.73
C ILE A 86 13.70 -7.03 -0.67
N ASP A 87 14.52 -8.07 -0.78
CA ASP A 87 14.87 -8.64 -2.09
C ASP A 87 13.62 -9.18 -2.81
N LEU A 88 13.48 -8.89 -4.10
CA LEU A 88 12.30 -9.26 -4.87
C LEU A 88 12.18 -10.78 -5.06
N ALA A 89 13.29 -11.51 -5.18
CA ALA A 89 13.25 -12.96 -5.31
C ALA A 89 12.79 -13.59 -4.00
N ALA A 90 13.34 -13.15 -2.87
CA ALA A 90 12.89 -13.59 -1.55
C ALA A 90 11.40 -13.28 -1.30
N LEU A 91 10.93 -12.11 -1.75
CA LEU A 91 9.52 -11.74 -1.62
C LEU A 91 8.59 -12.62 -2.49
N LYS A 92 9.07 -13.05 -3.66
CA LYS A 92 8.33 -13.99 -4.53
C LYS A 92 8.24 -15.38 -3.92
N GLU A 93 9.30 -15.87 -3.27
CA GLU A 93 9.25 -17.14 -2.54
C GLU A 93 8.29 -17.10 -1.35
N LEU A 94 8.19 -15.94 -0.68
CA LEU A 94 7.31 -15.74 0.47
C LEU A 94 5.81 -15.67 0.08
N LEU A 95 5.49 -15.08 -1.08
CA LEU A 95 4.13 -14.73 -1.49
C LEU A 95 3.62 -15.49 -2.72
N GLY A 96 4.45 -16.34 -3.31
CA GLY A 96 4.17 -17.16 -4.48
C GLY A 96 3.49 -18.48 -4.15
#